data_AF-A0A6A7K0U2-F1
#
_entry.id   AF-A0A6A7K0U2-F1
#
_cell.length_a   1.000
_cell.length_b   1.000
_cell.length_c   1.000
_cell.angle_alpha   90.00
_cell.angle_beta   90.00
_cell.angle_gamma   90.00
#
_symmetry.space_group_name_H-M   'P 1'
#
loop_
_entity.id
_entity.type
_entity.pdbx_description
1 polymer ?
#
loop_
_entity_poly.entity_id
_entity_poly.type
_entity_poly.pdbx_seq_one_letter_code
_entity_poly.pdbx_strand_id
1 'polypeptide(L)'
;MNTEYRPHTILLIGISNTFKPLYIENPIDMVERQIKSVNQQDFLVLNVAMQRNNKSEIWSPDCGQDITYVEWHIRKVQVKAFYKIINPKKQMGLNAECW
;
A
#
# COMPACT_ATOMS: atom_id res chain seq x y z
N MET A 1 -7.10 -19.59 0.39
CA MET A 1 -6.04 -18.60 0.13
C MET A 1 -5.76 -17.87 1.43
N ASN A 2 -4.52 -17.90 1.91
CA ASN A 2 -4.16 -17.44 3.26
C ASN A 2 -4.30 -15.90 3.35
N THR A 3 -5.21 -15.41 4.20
CA THR A 3 -5.55 -13.97 4.31
C THR A 3 -4.52 -13.16 5.09
N GLU A 4 -3.53 -13.83 5.69
CA GLU A 4 -2.52 -13.23 6.56
C GLU A 4 -1.50 -12.35 5.82
N TYR A 5 -1.33 -12.53 4.51
CA TYR A 5 -0.38 -11.79 3.68
C TYR A 5 -1.06 -10.68 2.88
N ARG A 6 -2.14 -10.07 3.37
CA ARG A 6 -2.81 -8.99 2.64
C ARG A 6 -2.34 -7.63 3.14
N PRO A 7 -2.22 -6.64 2.25
CA PRO A 7 -1.98 -5.27 2.66
C PRO A 7 -3.06 -4.80 3.64
N HIS A 8 -2.67 -4.01 4.64
CA HIS A 8 -3.56 -3.48 5.66
C HIS A 8 -3.91 -2.01 5.44
N THR A 9 -3.05 -1.27 4.75
CA THR A 9 -3.13 0.18 4.58
C THR A 9 -2.83 0.54 3.12
N ILE A 10 -3.51 1.57 2.62
CA ILE A 10 -3.18 2.23 1.35
C ILE A 10 -2.56 3.57 1.66
N LEU A 11 -1.40 3.83 1.07
CA LEU A 11 -0.66 5.09 1.16
C LEU A 11 -0.72 5.79 -0.21
N LEU A 12 -1.24 7.01 -0.25
CA LEU A 12 -1.21 7.84 -1.46
C LEU A 12 0.05 8.67 -1.46
N ILE A 13 0.98 8.35 -2.37
CA ILE A 13 2.25 9.06 -2.50
C ILE A 13 2.29 9.92 -3.77
N GLY A 14 2.85 11.12 -3.64
CA GLY A 14 3.19 11.97 -4.78
C GLY A 14 4.54 11.57 -5.36
N ILE A 15 4.53 11.16 -6.63
CA ILE A 15 5.74 10.95 -7.45
C ILE A 15 5.64 11.90 -8.63
N SER A 16 6.50 12.93 -8.63
CA SER A 16 6.46 14.01 -9.61
C SER A 16 5.05 14.64 -9.68
N ASN A 17 4.41 14.64 -10.84
CA ASN A 17 3.07 15.20 -11.05
C ASN A 17 1.95 14.15 -10.95
N THR A 18 2.23 12.96 -10.43
CA THR A 18 1.25 11.86 -10.33
C THR A 18 1.12 11.38 -8.89
N PHE A 19 -0.07 10.89 -8.54
CA PHE A 19 -0.29 10.18 -7.30
C PHE A 19 -0.31 8.68 -7.57
N LYS A 20 0.38 7.91 -6.75
CA LYS A 20 0.36 6.45 -6.81
C LYS A 20 -0.13 5.86 -5.49
N PRO A 21 -1.10 4.94 -5.51
CA PRO A 21 -1.44 4.15 -4.34
C PRO A 21 -0.35 3.10 -4.11
N LEU A 22 0.16 3.03 -2.89
CA LEU A 22 0.98 1.92 -2.40
C LEU A 22 0.17 1.11 -1.40
N TYR A 23 0.19 -0.20 -1.58
CA TYR A 23 -0.44 -1.15 -0.67
C TYR A 23 0.62 -1.67 0.28
N ILE A 24 0.45 -1.47 1.58
CA ILE A 24 1.49 -1.79 2.57
C ILE A 24 1.00 -2.79 3.61
N GLU A 25 1.90 -3.64 4.09
CA GLU A 25 1.65 -4.58 5.18
C GLU A 25 1.41 -3.85 6.51
N ASN A 26 2.02 -2.68 6.69
CA ASN A 26 2.02 -2.01 7.96
C ASN A 26 0.61 -1.55 8.38
N PRO A 27 0.24 -1.70 9.67
CA PRO A 27 -1.06 -1.25 10.17
C PRO A 27 -1.12 0.28 10.22
N ILE A 28 -2.32 0.82 10.04
CA ILE A 28 -2.56 2.26 9.96
C ILE A 28 -2.03 3.04 11.16
N ASP A 29 -2.16 2.50 12.38
CA ASP A 29 -1.70 3.17 13.62
C ASP A 29 -0.17 3.28 13.69
N MET A 30 0.55 2.38 13.01
CA MET A 30 2.01 2.48 12.89
C MET A 30 2.39 3.60 11.92
N VAL A 31 1.71 3.65 10.78
CA VAL A 31 1.93 4.68 9.75
C VAL A 31 1.64 6.08 10.31
N GLU A 32 0.53 6.23 11.02
CA GLU A 32 0.14 7.49 11.65
C GLU A 32 1.19 7.97 12.68
N ARG A 33 1.68 7.07 13.55
CA ARG A 33 2.73 7.40 14.51
C ARG A 33 4.03 7.82 13.84
N GLN A 34 4.45 7.12 12.79
CA GLN A 34 5.67 7.46 12.07
C GLN A 34 5.54 8.82 11.35
N ILE A 35 4.39 9.12 10.75
CA ILE A 35 4.13 10.42 10.09
C ILE A 35 4.10 11.57 11.10
N LYS A 36 3.49 11.37 12.29
CA LYS A 36 3.40 12.39 13.34
C LYS A 36 4.72 12.71 14.05
N SER A 37 5.75 11.88 13.87
CA SER A 37 7.07 12.16 14.47
C SER A 37 7.68 13.46 13.92
N VAL A 38 8.34 14.22 14.80
CA VAL A 38 8.64 15.67 14.67
C VAL A 38 9.38 16.08 13.39
N ASN A 39 10.19 15.19 12.81
CA ASN A 39 11.01 15.51 11.64
C ASN A 39 10.31 15.15 10.33
N GLN A 40 9.78 16.16 9.64
CA GLN A 40 9.10 16.01 8.34
C GLN A 40 10.04 15.63 7.18
N GLN A 41 11.34 15.85 7.30
CA GLN A 41 12.32 15.49 6.26
C GLN A 41 12.76 14.02 6.27
N ASP A 42 12.31 13.25 7.28
CA ASP A 42 12.67 11.84 7.43
C ASP A 42 12.01 10.94 6.37
N PHE A 43 12.52 9.72 6.32
CA PHE A 43 11.94 8.62 5.58
C PHE A 43 10.97 7.81 6.46
N LEU A 44 9.93 7.27 5.81
CA LEU A 44 9.12 6.16 6.29
C LEU A 44 9.69 4.89 5.66
N VAL A 45 9.96 3.89 6.48
CA VAL A 45 10.37 2.57 6.02
C VAL A 45 9.15 1.66 6.10
N LEU A 46 8.62 1.27 4.94
CA LEU A 46 7.36 0.54 4.82
C LEU A 46 7.51 -0.70 3.93
N ASN A 47 6.79 -1.76 4.27
CA ASN A 47 6.71 -2.98 3.48
C ASN A 47 5.64 -2.82 2.40
N VAL A 48 6.06 -2.52 1.17
CA VAL A 48 5.18 -2.30 0.02
C VAL A 48 4.94 -3.60 -0.73
N ALA A 49 3.68 -3.88 -1.02
CA ALA A 49 3.28 -5.00 -1.85
C ALA A 49 3.65 -4.75 -3.33
N MET A 50 4.43 -5.67 -3.87
CA MET A 50 4.86 -5.71 -5.26
C MET A 50 4.35 -7.01 -5.89
N GLN A 51 4.18 -7.03 -7.21
CA GLN A 51 3.85 -8.26 -7.91
C GLN A 51 4.99 -9.28 -7.75
N ARG A 52 4.67 -10.53 -7.38
CA ARG A 52 5.70 -11.56 -7.17
C ARG A 52 6.53 -11.85 -8.41
N ASN A 53 5.88 -11.87 -9.58
CA ASN A 53 6.51 -12.18 -10.86
C ASN A 53 7.27 -10.99 -11.46
N ASN A 54 6.95 -9.77 -11.01
CA ASN A 54 7.58 -8.54 -11.48
C ASN A 54 7.85 -7.62 -10.27
N LYS A 55 9.01 -7.82 -9.64
CA LYS A 55 9.41 -7.11 -8.40
C LYS A 55 9.55 -5.60 -8.56
N SER A 56 9.48 -5.07 -9.78
CA SER A 56 9.46 -3.63 -10.07
C SER A 56 8.06 -3.03 -10.20
N GLU A 57 7.01 -3.84 -10.27
CA GLU A 57 5.65 -3.35 -10.39
C GLU A 57 4.90 -3.36 -9.05
N ILE A 58 4.34 -2.20 -8.71
CA ILE A 58 3.44 -2.03 -7.57
C ILE A 58 2.23 -2.91 -7.81
N TRP A 59 1.86 -3.70 -6.81
CA TRP A 59 0.68 -4.55 -6.90
C TRP A 59 -0.61 -3.73 -6.82
N SER A 60 -1.66 -4.16 -7.52
CA SER A 60 -3.02 -3.61 -7.41
C SER A 60 -4.04 -4.73 -7.11
N PRO A 61 -5.14 -4.42 -6.40
CA PRO A 61 -6.12 -5.40 -5.92
C PRO A 61 -6.88 -6.14 -7.02
N ASP A 62 -6.90 -5.59 -8.24
CA ASP A 62 -7.57 -6.20 -9.39
C ASP A 62 -6.72 -7.32 -10.02
N CYS A 63 -5.45 -7.43 -9.62
CA CYS A 63 -4.57 -8.51 -10.03
C CYS A 63 -4.71 -9.66 -9.05
N GLY A 64 -5.35 -10.77 -9.46
CA GLY A 64 -5.34 -12.07 -8.76
C GLY A 64 -3.95 -12.73 -8.65
N GLN A 65 -2.90 -11.93 -8.68
CA GLN A 65 -1.50 -12.30 -8.64
C GLN A 65 -1.00 -12.39 -7.21
N ASP A 66 -0.04 -13.30 -7.00
CA ASP A 66 0.71 -13.37 -5.76
C ASP A 66 1.49 -12.06 -5.53
N ILE A 67 1.59 -11.69 -4.25
CA ILE A 67 2.39 -10.53 -3.83
C ILE A 67 3.68 -10.96 -3.16
N THR A 68 4.66 -10.07 -3.19
CA THR A 68 5.81 -10.06 -2.30
C THR A 68 5.90 -8.70 -1.64
N TYR A 69 6.39 -8.65 -0.41
CA TYR A 69 6.70 -7.37 0.24
C TYR A 69 8.14 -6.97 -0.04
N VAL A 70 8.34 -5.68 -0.34
CA VAL A 70 9.64 -5.06 -0.52
C VAL A 70 9.72 -3.85 0.40
N GLU A 71 10.84 -3.70 1.09
CA GLU A 71 11.09 -2.54 1.93
C GLU A 71 11.31 -1.29 1.07
N TRP A 72 10.53 -0.24 1.31
CA TRP A 72 10.64 1.04 0.64
C TRP A 72 10.94 2.16 1.63
N HIS A 73 11.84 3.05 1.21
CA HIS A 73 12.22 4.26 1.95
C HIS A 73 11.53 5.45 1.28
N ILE A 74 10.44 5.92 1.88
CA ILE A 74 9.56 6.95 1.30
C ILE A 74 9.73 8.23 2.09
N ARG A 75 10.01 9.36 1.43
CA ARG A 75 10.08 10.64 2.15
C ARG A 75 8.70 10.99 2.70
N LYS A 76 8.60 11.37 3.98
CA LYS A 76 7.31 11.74 4.61
C LYS A 76 6.56 12.81 3.81
N VAL A 77 7.26 13.79 3.24
CA VAL A 77 6.69 14.87 2.40
C VAL A 77 5.96 14.38 1.13
N GLN A 78 6.26 13.16 0.68
CA GLN A 78 5.59 12.56 -0.48
C GLN A 78 4.25 11.94 -0.10
N VAL A 79 4.01 11.63 1.18
CA VAL A 79 2.73 11.10 1.63
C VAL A 79 1.68 12.21 1.62
N LYS A 80 0.61 12.01 0.86
CA LYS A 80 -0.51 12.96 0.76
C LYS A 80 -1.71 12.52 1.60
N ALA A 81 -1.93 11.22 1.70
CA ALA A 81 -2.97 10.63 2.53
C ALA A 81 -2.67 9.16 2.79
N PHE A 82 -3.33 8.58 3.78
CA PHE A 82 -3.34 7.15 4.03
C PHE A 82 -4.70 6.72 4.59
N TYR A 83 -5.13 5.50 4.29
CA TYR A 83 -6.38 4.95 4.80
C TYR A 83 -6.30 3.43 4.94
N LYS A 84 -7.12 2.90 5.84
CA LYS A 84 -7.17 1.48 6.15
C LYS A 84 -7.92 0.74 5.05
N ILE A 85 -7.41 -0.41 4.63
CA ILE A 85 -8.17 -1.33 3.78
C ILE A 85 -9.22 -1.99 4.67
N ILE A 86 -10.46 -1.54 4.53
CA ILE A 86 -11.60 -2.25 5.07
C ILE A 86 -11.92 -3.31 4.01
N ASN A 87 -11.51 -4.56 4.24
CA ASN A 87 -11.97 -5.66 3.40
C ASN A 87 -13.50 -5.55 3.36
N PRO A 88 -14.13 -5.34 2.19
CA PRO A 88 -15.58 -5.39 2.11
C PRO A 88 -15.97 -6.76 2.65
N LYS A 89 -16.81 -6.79 3.70
CA LYS A 89 -17.45 -8.01 4.17
C LYS A 89 -17.99 -8.69 2.92
N LYS A 90 -17.38 -9.80 2.48
CA LYS A 90 -17.70 -10.60 1.29
C LYS A 90 -18.91 -10.04 0.53
N GLN A 91 -18.72 -9.04 -0.33
CA GLN A 91 -19.73 -8.76 -1.33
C GLN A 91 -19.63 -9.92 -2.31
N MET A 92 -20.45 -10.94 -2.08
CA MET A 92 -20.75 -11.95 -3.08
C MET A 92 -21.26 -11.22 -4.31
N GLY A 93 -20.55 -11.40 -5.42
CA GLY A 93 -20.99 -10.97 -6.74
C GLY A 93 -20.70 -9.52 -7.04
N LEU A 94 -19.61 -9.29 -7.76
CA LEU A 94 -19.62 -8.56 -9.03
C LEU A 94 -18.24 -8.75 -9.64
N ASN A 95 -18.19 -9.54 -10.71
CA ASN A 95 -17.03 -9.66 -11.57
C ASN A 95 -16.72 -8.26 -12.11
N ALA A 96 -15.71 -7.60 -11.57
CA ALA A 96 -15.06 -6.50 -12.25
C ALA A 96 -14.11 -7.16 -13.26
N GLU A 97 -14.61 -7.37 -14.48
CA GLU A 97 -13.75 -7.68 -15.62
C GLU A 97 -12.81 -6.49 -15.83
N CYS A 98 -11.50 -6.79 -15.87
CA CYS A 98 -10.43 -5.85 -16.09
C CYS A 98 -10.69 -5.01 -17.35
N TRP A 99 -10.60 -3.68 -17.24
CA TRP A 99 -10.51 -2.78 -18.39
C TRP A 99 -9.06 -2.69 -18.86
#